data_AF-A0A1A8CK99-F1
#
_entry.id   AF-A0A1A8CK99-F1
#
_cell.length_a   1.000
_cell.length_b   1.000
_cell.length_c   1.000
_cell.angle_alpha   90.00
_cell.angle_beta   90.00
_cell.angle_gamma   90.00
#
_symmetry.space_group_name_H-M   'P 1'
#
loop_
_entity.id
_entity.type
_entity.pdbx_description
1 polymer ?
#
loop_
_entity_poly.entity_id
_entity_poly.type
_entity_poly.pdbx_seq_one_letter_code
_entity_poly.pdbx_strand_id
1 'polypeptide(L)' 'FDFQGDLHQQGGAIIAGPDSQVHFVHFDLNRLDHMPISWLLQLAGVRQTLDFSDEPKIIHV' A
#
# COMPACT_ATOMS: atom_id res chain seq x y z
N PHE A 1 2.44 13.63 17.44
CA PHE A 1 1.68 13.15 16.27
C PHE A 1 1.91 14.19 15.21
N ASP A 2 2.70 13.86 14.20
CA ASP A 2 3.24 14.84 13.27
C ASP A 2 2.42 14.91 11.99
N PHE A 3 1.10 14.69 12.08
CA PHE A 3 0.19 15.08 11.00
C PHE A 3 0.09 16.60 10.97
N GLN A 4 1.11 17.25 10.41
CA GLN A 4 1.20 18.71 10.26
C GLN A 4 0.41 19.22 9.04
N GLY A 5 -0.38 18.36 8.39
CA GLY A 5 -1.11 18.70 7.16
C GLY A 5 -0.21 18.76 5.91
N ASP A 6 1.00 18.19 5.98
CA ASP A 6 1.89 18.05 4.82
C ASP A 6 1.31 17.02 3.85
N LEU A 7 1.00 17.45 2.63
CA LEU A 7 0.46 16.59 1.57
C LEU A 7 1.41 15.46 1.19
N HIS A 8 2.71 15.63 1.40
CA HIS A 8 3.71 14.58 1.16
C HIS A 8 3.69 13.47 2.23
N GLN A 9 2.92 13.65 3.31
CA GLN A 9 2.71 12.67 4.37
C GLN A 9 1.37 11.97 4.24
N GLN A 10 0.58 12.29 3.20
CA GLN A 10 -0.70 11.66 2.94
C GLN A 10 -0.51 10.53 1.92
N GLY A 11 -0.45 9.30 2.43
CA GLY A 11 -0.27 8.10 1.63
C GLY A 11 -0.85 6.88 2.33
N GLY A 12 -0.83 5.75 1.64
CA GLY A 12 -1.31 4.49 2.18
C GLY A 12 -1.60 3.48 1.08
N ALA A 13 -2.01 2.29 1.50
CA ALA A 13 -2.33 1.19 0.62
C ALA A 13 -3.54 0.41 1.12
N ILE A 14 -4.35 -0.07 0.18
CA ILE A 14 -5.51 -0.93 0.44
C ILE A 14 -5.36 -2.18 -0.41
N ILE A 15 -5.55 -3.35 0.21
CA ILE A 15 -5.71 -4.62 -0.51
C ILE A 15 -7.21 -4.94 -0.48
N ALA A 16 -7.85 -4.75 -1.64
CA ALA A 16 -9.26 -5.04 -1.84
C ALA A 16 -9.44 -6.37 -2.57
N GLY A 17 -10.48 -7.10 -2.19
CA GLY A 17 -10.93 -8.31 -2.86
C GLY A 17 -12.21 -8.08 -3.67
N PRO A 18 -12.75 -9.14 -4.27
CA PRO A 18 -14.09 -9.13 -4.87
C PRO A 18 -15.15 -8.63 -3.88
N ASP A 19 -16.30 -8.20 -4.41
CA ASP A 19 -17.47 -7.78 -3.62
C ASP A 19 -17.22 -6.59 -2.67
N SER A 20 -16.33 -5.68 -3.06
CA SER A 20 -15.99 -4.47 -2.29
C SER A 20 -15.44 -4.76 -0.89
N GLN A 21 -14.83 -5.94 -0.69
CA GLN A 21 -14.21 -6.30 0.58
C GLN A 21 -12.81 -5.71 0.69
N VAL A 22 -12.50 -5.14 1.85
CA VAL A 22 -11.15 -4.67 2.17
C VAL A 22 -10.48 -5.69 3.08
N HIS A 23 -9.44 -6.34 2.58
CA HIS A 23 -8.69 -7.35 3.33
C HIS A 23 -7.61 -6.72 4.21
N PHE A 24 -7.05 -5.59 3.78
CA PHE A 24 -5.98 -4.91 4.48
C PHE A 24 -5.97 -3.41 4.19
N VAL A 25 -5.60 -2.62 5.20
CA VAL A 25 -5.41 -1.17 5.08
C VAL A 25 -4.15 -0.77 5.83
N HIS A 26 -3.30 0.02 5.15
CA HIS A 26 -2.18 0.72 5.74
C HIS A 26 -2.31 2.21 5.43
N PHE A 27 -2.10 3.03 6.46
CA PHE A 27 -2.07 4.48 6.35
C PHE A 27 -0.67 4.94 6.71
N ASP A 28 -0.07 5.76 5.85
CA ASP A 28 1.23 6.35 6.16
C ASP A 28 1.03 7.42 7.24
N LEU A 29 1.59 7.21 8.44
CA LEU A 29 1.45 8.17 9.54
C LEU A 29 2.55 9.23 9.57
N ASN A 30 3.60 9.02 8.78
CA ASN A 30 4.73 9.93 8.57
C ASN A 30 5.50 9.55 7.30
N ARG A 31 6.45 10.38 6.86
CA ARG A 31 7.22 10.14 5.62
C ARG A 31 8.03 8.84 5.58
N LEU A 32 8.38 8.28 6.73
CA LEU A 32 9.16 7.04 6.84
C LEU A 32 8.28 5.80 6.89
N ASP A 33 6.96 5.98 6.94
CA ASP A 33 5.98 4.91 7.11
C ASP A 33 5.57 4.28 5.77
N HIS A 34 6.01 4.85 4.65
CA HIS A 34 5.73 4.32 3.32
C HIS A 34 6.30 2.90 3.17
N MET A 35 5.42 1.93 2.92
CA MET A 35 5.78 0.52 2.82
C MET A 35 5.83 0.02 1.37
N PRO A 36 6.87 -0.75 0.98
CA PRO A 36 6.88 -1.45 -0.31
C PRO A 36 5.71 -2.43 -0.44
N ILE A 37 5.13 -2.52 -1.65
CA ILE A 37 3.97 -3.40 -1.93
C ILE A 37 4.23 -4.88 -1.58
N SER A 38 5.46 -5.37 -1.74
CA SER A 38 5.83 -6.75 -1.39
C SER A 38 5.65 -7.05 0.11
N TRP A 39 5.93 -6.07 0.97
CA TRP A 39 5.74 -6.21 2.41
C TRP A 39 4.27 -6.18 2.80
N LEU A 40 3.48 -5.29 2.17
CA LEU A 40 2.04 -5.21 2.41
C LEU A 40 1.34 -6.53 2.05
N LEU A 41 1.72 -7.15 0.93
CA LEU A 41 1.18 -8.46 0.52
C LEU A 41 1.56 -9.57 1.51
N GLN A 42 2.79 -9.55 2.03
CA GLN A 42 3.21 -10.50 3.06
C GLN A 42 2.39 -10.34 4.35
N LEU A 43 2.14 -9.11 4.79
CA LEU A 43 1.27 -8.83 5.94
C LEU A 43 -0.17 -9.26 5.71
N ALA A 44 -0.66 -9.19 4.46
CA ALA A 44 -1.97 -9.70 4.07
C ALA A 44 -2.03 -11.24 3.89
N GLY A 45 -0.94 -11.96 4.19
CA GLY A 45 -0.90 -13.42 4.17
C GLY A 45 -0.41 -14.05 2.88
N VAL A 46 0.06 -13.25 1.91
CA VAL A 46 0.72 -13.76 0.69
C VAL A 46 2.11 -14.27 1.07
N ARG A 47 2.29 -15.59 1.05
CA ARG A 47 3.53 -16.24 1.53
C ARG A 47 4.65 -16.32 0.49
N GLN A 48 4.32 -16.08 -0.78
CA GLN A 48 5.27 -16.17 -1.89
C GLN A 48 5.68 -14.77 -2.32
N THR A 49 6.97 -14.59 -2.60
CA THR A 49 7.46 -13.35 -3.19
C THR A 49 6.90 -13.24 -4.61
N LEU A 50 6.21 -12.13 -4.87
CA LEU A 50 5.70 -11.80 -6.20
C LEU A 50 6.64 -10.80 -6.85
N ASP A 51 6.95 -11.03 -8.12
CA ASP A 51 7.72 -10.11 -8.95
C ASP A 51 6.76 -9.38 -9.89
N PHE A 52 6.79 -8.05 -9.83
CA PHE A 52 5.96 -7.16 -10.64
C PHE A 52 6.77 -6.41 -11.70
N SER A 53 8.01 -6.82 -11.96
CA SER A 53 8.93 -6.09 -12.85
C SER A 53 8.41 -6.01 -14.29
N ASP A 54 7.75 -7.07 -14.76
CA ASP A 54 7.20 -7.18 -16.12
C ASP A 54 5.71 -6.80 -16.22
N GLU A 55 5.08 -6.40 -15.10
CA GLU A 55 3.65 -6.09 -15.06
C GLU A 55 3.36 -4.64 -15.48
N PRO A 56 2.29 -4.39 -16.25
CA PRO A 56 1.93 -3.05 -16.68
C PRO A 56 1.52 -2.17 -15.49
N LYS A 57 2.25 -1.05 -15.32
CA LYS A 57 1.93 -0.04 -14.30
C LYS A 57 0.83 0.87 -14.84
N ILE A 58 -0.39 0.68 -14.36
CA ILE A 58 -1.51 1.60 -14.65
C ILE A 58 -1.40 2.78 -13.70
N ILE A 59 -0.90 3.90 -14.21
CA ILE A 59 -0.84 5.17 -13.48
C ILE A 59 -1.87 6.11 -14.12
N HIS A 60 -2.94 6.41 -13.40
CA HIS A 60 -3.91 7.44 -13.79
C HIS A 60 -3.68 8.65 -12.88
N VAL A 61 -3.31 9.79 -13.46
CA VAL A 61 -2.98 11.04 -12.76
C VAL A 61 -4.05 12.08 -13.03
#